data_AF-A0A8H7NE79-F1
#
_entry.id   AF-A0A8H7NE79-F1
#
_cell.length_a   1.000
_cell.length_b   1.000
_cell.length_c   1.000
_cell.angle_alpha   90.00
_cell.angle_beta   90.00
_cell.angle_gamma   90.00
#
_symmetry.space_group_name_H-M   'P 1'
#
loop_
_entity.id
_entity.type
_entity.pdbx_description
1 polymer ?
#
loop_
_entity_poly.entity_id
_entity_poly.type
_entity_poly.pdbx_seq_one_letter_code
_entity_poly.pdbx_strand_id
1 'polypeptide(L)'
;MSNGQLEDLTCDSIIMLSPSSQGSRCWPKSTTLYGVVGVAHVFRPVFSSNLRTLRIHHSLVTHIPTLKSEGLSTLASIYLAENEILPRLELVYGQTFIPDMNPRLASLTLTGLPRRSSGPLVDRLVTFLKLLSVQERDVQDVGTAQAMSWRGPTVLKGLRHLRLEFEPDPMEDGFSSLDDLDAANLMNSGERGFSFFGHDDERSQPKSPSPVTAFVEARERSESQDTVNSSTGTGGPQKSVRDDQEYITHRGEWNGKHFSIPVWIGEVPNTNQVIREYRRLVVDQRLTEGLGPATPAQVAVGVPPDAYVFHVTWCVATMPKQLVSPPIESLSGMRDALDELKRYRLAGRARYMELKRDTPAGSVVPLGEPHFFWTGKLQVSTEGPAAQTRPSQYWR
;
A
#
# COMPACT_ATOMS: atom_id res chain seq x y z
N MET A 1 3.80 -29.39 20.97
CA MET A 1 4.80 -28.30 21.13
C MET A 1 5.41 -28.05 19.76
N SER A 2 5.62 -26.79 19.34
CA SER A 2 6.38 -26.51 18.12
C SER A 2 7.88 -26.65 18.40
N ASN A 3 8.64 -27.15 17.42
CA ASN A 3 10.11 -27.26 17.48
C ASN A 3 10.81 -25.91 17.25
N GLY A 4 10.26 -24.82 17.77
CA GLY A 4 10.73 -23.45 17.52
C GLY A 4 10.53 -22.96 16.07
N GLN A 5 9.69 -23.64 15.29
CA GLN A 5 9.48 -23.35 13.86
C GLN A 5 8.10 -22.72 13.64
N LEU A 6 8.08 -21.66 12.82
CA LEU A 6 6.89 -20.86 12.52
C LEU A 6 6.08 -21.55 11.40
N GLU A 7 4.95 -22.16 11.76
CA GLU A 7 4.00 -22.76 10.79
C GLU A 7 2.85 -21.81 10.43
N ASP A 8 2.40 -20.97 11.37
CA ASP A 8 1.32 -20.01 11.18
C ASP A 8 1.82 -18.60 11.53
N LEU A 9 1.57 -17.61 10.67
CA LEU A 9 1.89 -16.20 10.92
C LEU A 9 0.68 -15.30 10.67
N THR A 10 0.42 -14.39 11.61
CA THR A 10 -0.60 -13.36 11.53
C THR A 10 0.04 -11.98 11.64
N CYS A 11 -0.19 -11.12 10.65
CA CYS A 11 0.34 -9.75 10.60
C CYS A 11 -0.59 -8.85 9.77
N ASP A 12 -1.77 -8.55 10.34
CA ASP A 12 -2.87 -7.86 9.67
C ASP A 12 -2.53 -6.45 9.15
N SER A 13 -1.53 -5.80 9.75
CA SER A 13 -1.06 -4.47 9.39
C SER A 13 0.39 -4.25 9.85
N ILE A 14 1.22 -3.62 9.01
CA ILE A 14 2.56 -3.13 9.33
C ILE A 14 2.62 -1.65 8.96
N ILE A 15 3.08 -0.78 9.85
CA ILE A 15 3.36 0.62 9.53
C ILE A 15 4.65 0.67 8.70
N MET A 16 4.60 1.20 7.48
CA MET A 16 5.75 1.22 6.56
C MET A 16 6.86 2.20 7.03
N LEU A 17 6.51 3.26 7.75
CA LEU A 17 7.42 4.25 8.28
C LEU A 17 7.05 4.61 9.72
N SER A 18 7.92 4.33 10.69
CA SER A 18 7.64 4.66 12.09
C SER A 18 7.44 6.17 12.28
N PRO A 19 6.41 6.61 13.03
CA PRO A 19 6.24 8.02 13.38
C PRO A 19 7.47 8.63 14.07
N SER A 20 8.26 7.80 14.77
CA SER A 20 9.50 8.19 15.47
C SER A 20 10.72 8.39 14.57
N SER A 21 10.65 8.02 13.28
CA SER A 21 11.73 8.27 12.31
C SER A 21 11.90 9.77 12.04
N GLN A 22 13.09 10.22 11.63
CA GLN A 22 13.24 11.56 11.06
C GLN A 22 12.53 11.65 9.71
N GLY A 23 12.46 10.52 8.98
CA GLY A 23 11.76 10.40 7.70
C GLY A 23 10.27 10.78 7.73
N SER A 24 9.58 10.62 8.87
CA SER A 24 8.16 11.00 9.00
C SER A 24 7.92 12.49 8.73
N ARG A 25 8.93 13.34 8.93
CA ARG A 25 8.89 14.79 8.66
C ARG A 25 8.96 15.14 7.17
N CYS A 26 9.36 14.19 6.33
CA CYS A 26 9.42 14.34 4.87
C CYS A 26 8.12 13.89 4.19
N TRP A 27 7.18 13.28 4.94
CA TRP A 27 5.85 12.91 4.46
C TRP A 27 4.84 14.05 4.66
N PRO A 28 3.71 14.03 3.94
CA PRO A 28 2.57 14.89 4.24
C PRO A 28 2.15 14.75 5.71
N LYS A 29 1.68 15.86 6.31
CA LYS A 29 1.31 15.89 7.73
C LYS A 29 0.21 14.88 8.05
N SER A 30 0.22 14.36 9.27
CA SER A 30 -0.79 13.44 9.81
C SER A 30 -1.07 12.20 8.93
N THR A 31 -0.13 11.83 8.06
CA THR A 31 -0.27 10.71 7.13
C THR A 31 0.47 9.48 7.65
N THR A 32 -0.19 8.33 7.66
CA THR A 32 0.40 7.03 7.95
C THR A 32 0.10 6.05 6.82
N LEU A 33 1.11 5.27 6.43
CA LEU A 33 1.01 4.27 5.37
C LEU A 33 1.20 2.88 5.96
N TYR A 34 0.24 2.00 5.73
CA TYR A 34 0.24 0.63 6.23
C TYR A 34 0.41 -0.35 5.07
N GLY A 35 1.36 -1.27 5.18
CA GLY A 35 1.64 -2.21 4.12
C GLY A 35 2.87 -3.09 4.38
N VAL A 36 2.79 -4.28 3.81
CA VAL A 36 3.89 -5.21 3.57
C VAL A 36 4.23 -5.11 2.08
N VAL A 37 5.36 -4.50 1.75
CA VAL A 37 5.80 -4.21 0.36
C VAL A 37 7.31 -4.47 0.25
N GLY A 38 7.80 -4.98 -0.89
CA GLY A 38 9.24 -5.28 -1.13
C GLY A 38 9.81 -6.48 -0.35
N VAL A 39 9.22 -6.84 0.79
CA VAL A 39 9.67 -7.94 1.66
C VAL A 39 9.15 -9.33 1.25
N ALA A 40 8.53 -9.48 0.07
CA ALA A 40 7.97 -10.77 -0.41
C ALA A 40 8.98 -11.94 -0.34
N HIS A 41 10.29 -11.64 -0.45
CA HIS A 41 11.38 -12.59 -0.32
C HIS A 41 11.45 -13.31 1.04
N VAL A 42 11.02 -12.69 2.16
CA VAL A 42 11.08 -13.31 3.51
C VAL A 42 10.11 -14.48 3.67
N PHE A 43 9.10 -14.58 2.81
CA PHE A 43 8.13 -15.68 2.82
C PHE A 43 8.62 -16.91 2.03
N ARG A 44 9.76 -16.83 1.34
CA ARG A 44 10.36 -17.98 0.63
C ARG A 44 10.86 -19.05 1.62
N PRO A 45 10.85 -20.35 1.27
CA PRO A 45 11.27 -21.46 2.14
C PRO A 45 12.68 -21.41 2.74
N VAL A 46 13.59 -20.55 2.24
CA VAL A 46 14.91 -20.33 2.85
C VAL A 46 14.83 -19.54 4.16
N PHE A 47 13.81 -18.70 4.33
CA PHE A 47 13.53 -17.95 5.56
C PHE A 47 12.30 -18.52 6.28
N SER A 48 11.18 -18.65 5.57
CA SER A 48 9.89 -19.15 6.08
C SER A 48 9.70 -20.65 5.78
N SER A 49 10.64 -21.47 6.24
CA SER A 49 10.79 -22.88 5.84
C SER A 49 9.60 -23.78 6.16
N ASN A 50 8.82 -23.49 7.20
CA ASN A 50 7.68 -24.32 7.61
C ASN A 50 6.33 -23.59 7.56
N LEU A 51 6.29 -22.38 7.02
CA LEU A 51 5.07 -21.56 6.93
C LEU A 51 4.02 -22.23 6.05
N ARG A 52 2.84 -22.50 6.63
CA ARG A 52 1.67 -23.16 6.02
C ARG A 52 0.45 -22.25 5.99
N THR A 53 0.29 -21.40 7.00
CA THR A 53 -0.78 -20.40 7.08
C THR A 53 -0.18 -19.01 7.19
N LEU A 54 -0.61 -18.10 6.33
CA LEU A 54 -0.24 -16.69 6.39
C LEU A 54 -1.49 -15.82 6.38
N ARG A 55 -1.70 -15.02 7.43
CA ARG A 55 -2.70 -13.95 7.48
C ARG A 55 -1.93 -12.64 7.46
N ILE A 56 -2.13 -11.83 6.41
CA ILE A 56 -1.29 -10.64 6.19
C ILE A 56 -2.01 -9.57 5.37
N HIS A 57 -1.58 -8.32 5.54
CA HIS A 57 -2.03 -7.18 4.76
C HIS A 57 -1.96 -7.43 3.24
N HIS A 58 -3.03 -7.07 2.52
CA HIS A 58 -3.22 -7.40 1.10
C HIS A 58 -2.10 -6.91 0.17
N SER A 59 -1.45 -5.81 0.54
CA SER A 59 -0.32 -5.21 -0.19
C SER A 59 0.83 -6.17 -0.49
N LEU A 60 0.99 -7.27 0.28
CA LEU A 60 1.98 -8.30 -0.03
C LEU A 60 1.79 -8.86 -1.45
N VAL A 61 0.54 -9.01 -1.87
CA VAL A 61 0.14 -9.51 -3.19
C VAL A 61 -0.14 -8.37 -4.17
N THR A 62 -0.70 -7.25 -3.70
CA THR A 62 -1.21 -6.18 -4.58
C THR A 62 -0.28 -4.97 -4.73
N HIS A 63 0.76 -4.85 -3.91
CA HIS A 63 1.61 -3.66 -3.68
C HIS A 63 0.91 -2.36 -3.26
N ILE A 64 -0.40 -2.21 -3.50
CA ILE A 64 -1.23 -1.13 -2.96
C ILE A 64 -1.22 -1.18 -1.42
N PRO A 65 -0.77 -0.13 -0.72
CA PRO A 65 -0.84 -0.01 0.74
C PRO A 65 -2.18 0.59 1.19
N THR A 66 -2.52 0.51 2.48
CA THR A 66 -3.59 1.32 3.07
C THR A 66 -3.02 2.67 3.49
N LEU A 67 -3.46 3.73 2.83
CA LEU A 67 -3.22 5.12 3.22
C LEU A 67 -4.23 5.54 4.30
N LYS A 68 -3.77 6.23 5.34
CA LYS A 68 -4.61 7.01 6.27
C LYS A 68 -4.03 8.41 6.43
N SER A 69 -4.84 9.44 6.26
CA SER A 69 -4.47 10.84 6.51
C SER A 69 -5.62 11.57 7.19
N GLU A 70 -5.31 12.46 8.13
CA GLU A 70 -6.25 13.51 8.51
C GLU A 70 -6.53 14.39 7.27
N GLY A 71 -7.77 14.87 7.12
CA GLY A 71 -8.18 15.73 5.99
C GLY A 71 -8.46 15.03 4.65
N LEU A 72 -8.37 13.70 4.56
CA LEU A 72 -8.82 12.93 3.39
C LEU A 72 -9.91 11.93 3.78
N SER A 73 -10.91 11.76 2.92
CA SER A 73 -11.91 10.71 3.09
C SER A 73 -11.29 9.32 2.85
N THR A 74 -11.95 8.26 3.35
CA THR A 74 -11.54 6.87 3.12
C THR A 74 -11.46 6.57 1.61
N LEU A 75 -12.45 7.01 0.84
CA LEU A 75 -12.51 6.81 -0.61
C LEU A 75 -11.38 7.54 -1.36
N ALA A 76 -11.09 8.79 -0.99
CA ALA A 76 -9.94 9.54 -1.51
C ALA A 76 -8.60 8.88 -1.14
N SER A 77 -8.49 8.34 0.07
CA SER A 77 -7.27 7.66 0.54
C SER A 77 -7.02 6.36 -0.23
N ILE A 78 -8.06 5.59 -0.55
CA ILE A 78 -7.96 4.39 -1.41
C ILE A 78 -7.56 4.79 -2.83
N TYR A 79 -8.19 5.80 -3.41
CA TYR A 79 -7.85 6.29 -4.75
C TYR A 79 -6.38 6.72 -4.84
N LEU A 80 -5.88 7.49 -3.86
CA LEU A 80 -4.49 7.95 -3.84
C LEU A 80 -3.50 6.78 -3.64
N ALA A 81 -3.88 5.74 -2.88
CA ALA A 81 -3.08 4.53 -2.76
C ALA A 81 -2.94 3.77 -4.09
N GLU A 82 -4.02 3.66 -4.88
CA GLU A 82 -4.00 2.98 -6.20
C GLU A 82 -3.36 3.81 -7.32
N ASN A 83 -3.52 5.15 -7.33
CA ASN A 83 -3.15 5.98 -8.49
C ASN A 83 -1.90 6.85 -8.28
N GLU A 84 -1.54 7.23 -7.05
CA GLU A 84 -0.36 8.08 -6.76
C GLU A 84 0.77 7.31 -6.06
N ILE A 85 0.42 6.41 -5.13
CA ILE A 85 1.42 5.66 -4.33
C ILE A 85 1.86 4.38 -5.05
N LEU A 86 0.92 3.56 -5.56
CA LEU A 86 1.25 2.31 -6.25
C LEU A 86 2.27 2.51 -7.40
N PRO A 87 2.13 3.48 -8.34
CA PRO A 87 3.12 3.65 -9.42
C PRO A 87 4.52 4.01 -8.91
N ARG A 88 4.63 4.65 -7.74
CA ARG A 88 5.92 4.92 -7.09
C ARG A 88 6.51 3.66 -6.45
N LEU A 89 5.69 2.81 -5.86
CA LEU A 89 6.12 1.53 -5.28
C LEU A 89 6.58 0.55 -6.38
N GLU A 90 5.88 0.49 -7.52
CA GLU A 90 6.25 -0.34 -8.66
C GLU A 90 7.61 0.05 -9.28
N LEU A 91 7.98 1.33 -9.21
CA LEU A 91 9.31 1.81 -9.61
C LEU A 91 10.44 1.37 -8.68
N VAL A 92 10.19 0.86 -7.46
CA VAL A 92 11.27 0.49 -6.51
C VAL A 92 11.14 -0.89 -5.85
N TYR A 93 10.03 -1.59 -6.07
CA TYR A 93 9.79 -2.93 -5.56
C TYR A 93 9.33 -3.82 -6.71
N GLY A 94 10.30 -4.39 -7.44
CA GLY A 94 10.04 -5.11 -8.69
C GLY A 94 9.33 -6.47 -8.58
N GLN A 95 8.92 -6.92 -7.39
CA GLN A 95 8.27 -8.23 -7.21
C GLN A 95 7.27 -8.27 -6.03
N THR A 96 5.99 -8.48 -6.34
CA THR A 96 4.94 -8.88 -5.37
C THR A 96 5.12 -10.34 -4.94
N PHE A 97 4.44 -10.78 -3.87
CA PHE A 97 4.35 -12.21 -3.57
C PHE A 97 3.51 -12.95 -4.63
N ILE A 98 4.04 -14.06 -5.12
CA ILE A 98 3.34 -15.02 -6.00
C ILE A 98 3.28 -16.39 -5.32
N PRO A 99 2.29 -17.25 -5.63
CA PRO A 99 2.09 -18.53 -4.92
C PRO A 99 3.34 -19.43 -4.88
N ASP A 100 4.13 -19.43 -5.96
CA ASP A 100 5.31 -20.29 -6.11
C ASP A 100 6.54 -19.79 -5.36
N MET A 101 6.48 -18.61 -4.74
CA MET A 101 7.50 -18.20 -3.77
C MET A 101 7.56 -19.14 -2.57
N ASN A 102 6.44 -19.74 -2.18
CA ASN A 102 6.41 -20.75 -1.12
C ASN A 102 5.35 -21.83 -1.38
N PRO A 103 5.71 -22.93 -2.08
CA PRO A 103 4.79 -24.04 -2.35
C PRO A 103 4.41 -24.85 -1.09
N ARG A 104 4.94 -24.53 0.10
CA ARG A 104 4.48 -25.09 1.39
C ARG A 104 3.30 -24.33 1.98
N LEU A 105 3.06 -23.08 1.54
CA LEU A 105 1.94 -22.27 1.99
C LEU A 105 0.62 -22.87 1.47
N ALA A 106 -0.20 -23.40 2.37
CA ALA A 106 -1.47 -24.06 2.05
C ALA A 106 -2.69 -23.15 2.22
N SER A 107 -2.54 -22.08 3.02
CA SER A 107 -3.59 -21.11 3.35
C SER A 107 -3.06 -19.68 3.42
N LEU A 108 -3.76 -18.75 2.77
CA LEU A 108 -3.46 -17.33 2.75
C LEU A 108 -4.73 -16.52 3.04
N THR A 109 -4.64 -15.58 3.97
CA THR A 109 -5.69 -14.59 4.23
C THR A 109 -5.11 -13.21 3.94
N LEU A 110 -5.74 -12.48 3.00
CA LEU A 110 -5.40 -11.10 2.67
C LEU A 110 -6.33 -10.16 3.45
N THR A 111 -5.76 -9.35 4.34
CA THR A 111 -6.47 -8.42 5.24
C THR A 111 -6.42 -6.98 4.73
N GLY A 112 -7.39 -6.17 5.14
CA GLY A 112 -7.42 -4.73 4.85
C GLY A 112 -7.81 -4.37 3.41
N LEU A 113 -8.47 -5.27 2.67
CA LEU A 113 -8.79 -5.02 1.27
C LEU A 113 -9.80 -3.87 1.12
N PRO A 114 -9.49 -2.83 0.33
CA PRO A 114 -10.48 -1.81 -0.01
C PRO A 114 -11.68 -2.42 -0.77
N ARG A 115 -12.90 -2.05 -0.38
CA ARG A 115 -14.11 -2.47 -1.11
C ARG A 115 -14.30 -1.75 -2.44
N ARG A 116 -13.81 -0.52 -2.56
CA ARG A 116 -13.82 0.30 -3.77
C ARG A 116 -12.46 0.31 -4.44
N SER A 117 -12.42 0.40 -5.77
CA SER A 117 -11.18 0.47 -6.56
C SER A 117 -11.34 1.25 -7.86
N SER A 118 -10.27 1.89 -8.33
CA SER A 118 -10.20 2.47 -9.68
C SER A 118 -9.84 1.44 -10.76
N GLY A 119 -9.28 0.29 -10.38
CA GLY A 119 -8.88 -0.80 -11.28
C GLY A 119 -7.71 -1.64 -10.74
N PRO A 120 -6.55 -1.04 -10.42
CA PRO A 120 -5.34 -1.75 -10.01
C PRO A 120 -5.53 -2.81 -8.90
N LEU A 121 -6.36 -2.58 -7.88
CA LEU A 121 -6.62 -3.59 -6.85
C LEU A 121 -7.24 -4.86 -7.43
N VAL A 122 -8.26 -4.69 -8.28
CA VAL A 122 -8.97 -5.78 -8.96
C VAL A 122 -8.02 -6.51 -9.91
N ASP A 123 -7.25 -5.78 -10.72
CA ASP A 123 -6.33 -6.37 -11.69
C ASP A 123 -5.21 -7.18 -11.02
N ARG A 124 -4.67 -6.69 -9.88
CA ARG A 124 -3.68 -7.40 -9.07
C ARG A 124 -4.27 -8.68 -8.45
N LEU A 125 -5.49 -8.62 -7.91
CA LEU A 125 -6.17 -9.80 -7.33
C LEU A 125 -6.59 -10.84 -8.38
N VAL A 126 -7.10 -10.39 -9.54
CA VAL A 126 -7.39 -11.26 -10.69
C VAL A 126 -6.11 -11.92 -11.20
N THR A 127 -4.99 -11.18 -11.27
CA THR A 127 -3.68 -11.73 -11.64
C THR A 127 -3.20 -12.79 -10.64
N PHE A 128 -3.38 -12.56 -9.34
CA PHE A 128 -3.06 -13.57 -8.31
C PHE A 128 -3.95 -14.83 -8.43
N LEU A 129 -5.24 -14.69 -8.73
CA LEU A 129 -6.14 -15.81 -9.01
C LEU A 129 -5.73 -16.60 -10.27
N LYS A 130 -5.21 -15.94 -11.31
CA LYS A 130 -4.63 -16.62 -12.48
C LYS A 130 -3.39 -17.42 -12.08
N LEU A 131 -2.44 -16.81 -11.36
CA LEU A 131 -1.23 -17.49 -10.86
C LEU A 131 -1.56 -18.71 -9.99
N LEU A 132 -2.60 -18.63 -9.17
CA LEU A 132 -3.08 -19.78 -8.39
C LEU A 132 -3.59 -20.93 -9.27
N SER A 133 -4.26 -20.63 -10.39
CA SER A 133 -4.67 -21.66 -11.36
C SER A 133 -3.50 -22.26 -12.15
N VAL A 134 -2.39 -21.51 -12.32
CA VAL A 134 -1.14 -22.02 -12.90
C VAL A 134 -0.43 -22.96 -11.93
N GLN A 135 -0.17 -22.54 -10.69
CA GLN A 135 0.39 -23.42 -9.65
C GLN A 135 -0.45 -24.71 -9.46
N GLU A 136 -1.77 -24.61 -9.57
CA GLU A 136 -2.66 -25.77 -9.45
C GLU A 136 -2.54 -26.74 -10.64
N ARG A 137 -2.32 -26.22 -11.85
CA ARG A 137 -1.95 -27.01 -13.04
C ARG A 137 -0.59 -27.66 -12.88
N ASP A 138 0.44 -26.93 -12.46
CA ASP A 138 1.80 -27.45 -12.34
C ASP A 138 1.84 -28.62 -11.33
N VAL A 139 1.09 -28.52 -10.23
CA VAL A 139 0.89 -29.62 -9.26
C VAL A 139 0.10 -30.80 -9.85
N GLN A 140 -0.86 -30.56 -10.75
CA GLN A 140 -1.60 -31.60 -11.47
C GLN A 140 -0.71 -32.35 -12.48
N ASP A 141 0.09 -31.62 -13.26
CA ASP A 141 0.98 -32.18 -14.28
C ASP A 141 2.12 -32.99 -13.62
N VAL A 142 2.75 -32.46 -12.55
CA VAL A 142 3.73 -33.19 -11.74
C VAL A 142 3.11 -34.39 -11.03
N GLY A 143 1.90 -34.26 -10.49
CA GLY A 143 1.18 -35.38 -9.86
C GLY A 143 0.87 -36.51 -10.83
N THR A 144 0.51 -36.18 -12.06
CA THR A 144 0.25 -37.15 -13.14
C THR A 144 1.53 -37.86 -13.58
N ALA A 145 2.64 -37.13 -13.71
CA ALA A 145 3.96 -37.72 -13.99
C ALA A 145 4.43 -38.64 -12.83
N GLN A 146 4.20 -38.25 -11.57
CA GLN A 146 4.53 -39.09 -10.42
C GLN A 146 3.66 -40.35 -10.29
N ALA A 147 2.41 -40.33 -10.77
CA ALA A 147 1.56 -41.54 -10.78
C ALA A 147 2.16 -42.68 -11.63
N MET A 148 3.09 -42.36 -12.56
CA MET A 148 3.86 -43.34 -13.33
C MET A 148 5.14 -43.81 -12.63
N SER A 149 5.49 -43.28 -11.44
CA SER A 149 6.74 -43.55 -10.73
C SER A 149 6.52 -43.95 -9.27
N TRP A 150 6.70 -45.24 -8.98
CA TRP A 150 6.43 -45.90 -7.70
C TRP A 150 7.29 -45.44 -6.50
N ARG A 151 8.21 -44.48 -6.68
CA ARG A 151 9.06 -43.90 -5.62
C ARG A 151 9.26 -42.38 -5.76
N GLY A 152 8.25 -41.65 -6.23
CA GLY A 152 8.29 -40.18 -6.28
C GLY A 152 8.31 -39.50 -4.89
N PRO A 153 9.01 -38.36 -4.71
CA PRO A 153 8.92 -37.56 -3.49
C PRO A 153 7.59 -36.79 -3.45
N THR A 154 6.92 -36.75 -2.29
CA THR A 154 5.57 -36.19 -2.14
C THR A 154 5.42 -34.78 -2.73
N VAL A 155 4.55 -34.64 -3.74
CA VAL A 155 4.23 -33.34 -4.34
C VAL A 155 3.63 -32.40 -3.29
N LEU A 156 4.22 -31.21 -3.13
CA LEU A 156 3.63 -30.16 -2.32
C LEU A 156 2.36 -29.63 -3.00
N LYS A 157 1.28 -29.46 -2.24
CA LYS A 157 0.00 -29.03 -2.81
C LYS A 157 -0.04 -27.56 -3.21
N GLY A 158 0.90 -26.72 -2.76
CA GLY A 158 0.78 -25.27 -2.92
C GLY A 158 -0.47 -24.71 -2.21
N LEU A 159 -0.87 -23.50 -2.60
CA LEU A 159 -1.99 -22.82 -1.97
C LEU A 159 -3.32 -23.47 -2.38
N ARG A 160 -4.14 -23.82 -1.38
CA ARG A 160 -5.48 -24.40 -1.59
C ARG A 160 -6.59 -23.67 -0.84
N HIS A 161 -6.24 -22.68 -0.02
CA HIS A 161 -7.17 -21.79 0.68
C HIS A 161 -6.75 -20.34 0.49
N LEU A 162 -7.70 -19.49 0.09
CA LEU A 162 -7.52 -18.05 -0.02
C LEU A 162 -8.73 -17.37 0.64
N ARG A 163 -8.51 -16.60 1.70
CA ARG A 163 -9.53 -15.71 2.27
C ARG A 163 -9.21 -14.27 1.90
N LEU A 164 -10.22 -13.56 1.41
CA LEU A 164 -10.18 -12.13 1.15
C LEU A 164 -11.02 -11.44 2.22
N GLU A 165 -10.43 -10.56 3.02
CA GLU A 165 -11.13 -9.78 4.05
C GLU A 165 -11.18 -8.32 3.62
N PHE A 166 -12.38 -7.90 3.22
CA PHE A 166 -12.69 -6.54 2.80
C PHE A 166 -13.11 -5.69 3.98
N GLU A 167 -12.60 -4.45 3.99
CA GLU A 167 -13.12 -3.38 4.84
C GLU A 167 -14.56 -3.00 4.42
N PRO A 168 -15.31 -2.27 5.27
CA PRO A 168 -16.62 -1.71 4.91
C PRO A 168 -16.58 -0.87 3.63
N ASP A 169 -17.73 -0.70 2.98
CA ASP A 169 -17.83 0.13 1.77
C ASP A 169 -17.96 1.62 2.15
N PRO A 170 -16.96 2.48 1.85
CA PRO A 170 -17.04 3.91 2.13
C PRO A 170 -18.09 4.66 1.29
N MET A 171 -18.83 3.97 0.42
CA MET A 171 -20.01 4.51 -0.26
C MET A 171 -21.35 3.99 0.31
N GLU A 172 -21.36 2.97 1.18
CA GLU A 172 -22.56 2.51 1.89
C GLU A 172 -22.79 3.33 3.18
N ASP A 173 -21.71 3.72 3.88
CA ASP A 173 -21.76 4.61 5.07
C ASP A 173 -22.07 6.10 4.74
N GLY A 174 -22.31 6.42 3.46
CA GLY A 174 -22.71 7.75 2.99
C GLY A 174 -21.55 8.74 2.72
N PHE A 175 -21.85 9.83 2.03
CA PHE A 175 -20.89 10.91 1.69
C PHE A 175 -20.61 11.88 2.87
N SER A 176 -20.81 11.44 4.11
CA SER A 176 -20.79 12.28 5.32
C SER A 176 -19.38 12.65 5.80
N SER A 177 -18.68 13.54 5.08
CA SER A 177 -17.54 14.31 5.64
C SER A 177 -17.17 15.61 4.88
N LEU A 178 -18.10 16.27 4.16
CA LEU A 178 -17.83 17.60 3.58
C LEU A 178 -19.07 18.52 3.56
N ASP A 179 -20.15 18.14 2.87
CA ASP A 179 -21.33 19.02 2.73
C ASP A 179 -22.09 19.27 4.04
N ASP A 180 -22.04 18.33 5.00
CA ASP A 180 -22.61 18.50 6.35
C ASP A 180 -22.00 19.69 7.13
N LEU A 181 -20.79 20.13 6.76
CA LEU A 181 -20.13 21.27 7.40
C LEU A 181 -20.67 22.63 6.90
N ASP A 182 -21.29 22.68 5.72
CA ASP A 182 -21.89 23.90 5.16
C ASP A 182 -23.43 23.88 5.23
N ALA A 183 -24.09 22.71 5.13
CA ALA A 183 -25.54 22.59 5.31
C ALA A 183 -26.01 23.15 6.66
N ALA A 184 -25.25 22.91 7.73
CA ALA A 184 -25.53 23.45 9.06
C ALA A 184 -25.36 24.98 9.14
N ASN A 185 -24.50 25.60 8.32
CA ASN A 185 -24.32 27.05 8.28
C ASN A 185 -25.40 27.71 7.40
N LEU A 186 -25.72 27.11 6.25
CA LEU A 186 -26.75 27.57 5.31
C LEU A 186 -28.15 27.57 5.95
N MET A 187 -28.44 26.61 6.84
CA MET A 187 -29.69 26.53 7.61
C MET A 187 -29.86 27.61 8.68
N ASN A 188 -28.82 28.41 8.96
CA ASN A 188 -28.83 29.43 10.03
C ASN A 188 -28.83 30.89 9.52
N SER A 189 -28.89 31.13 8.20
CA SER A 189 -28.75 32.46 7.59
C SER A 189 -30.05 33.05 7.00
N GLY A 190 -31.09 33.19 7.83
CA GLY A 190 -32.35 33.89 7.48
C GLY A 190 -33.34 33.07 6.64
N GLU A 191 -34.62 33.42 6.53
CA GLU A 191 -35.37 34.53 7.14
C GLU A 191 -36.70 34.04 7.78
N ARG A 192 -37.55 34.96 8.25
CA ARG A 192 -38.77 34.65 9.01
C ARG A 192 -39.89 34.06 8.14
N GLY A 193 -40.31 32.86 8.53
CA GLY A 193 -41.74 32.63 8.81
C GLY A 193 -42.57 31.92 7.74
N PHE A 194 -42.81 30.64 7.98
CA PHE A 194 -44.16 30.07 7.90
C PHE A 194 -44.44 29.32 9.20
N SER A 195 -45.68 29.41 9.71
CA SER A 195 -46.08 28.82 10.99
C SER A 195 -47.28 27.90 10.78
N PHE A 196 -47.24 26.71 11.36
CA PHE A 196 -48.37 25.78 11.38
C PHE A 196 -48.30 24.91 12.65
N PHE A 197 -49.40 24.89 13.40
CA PHE A 197 -49.52 24.41 14.79
C PHE A 197 -48.75 25.24 15.84
N GLY A 198 -49.25 25.22 17.08
CA GLY A 198 -48.76 26.04 18.20
C GLY A 198 -49.30 25.52 19.55
N HIS A 199 -49.22 26.37 20.58
CA HIS A 199 -49.36 26.06 22.02
C HIS A 199 -48.18 25.22 22.59
N ASP A 200 -47.58 25.53 23.75
CA ASP A 200 -47.68 26.73 24.63
C ASP A 200 -46.38 26.90 25.45
N ASP A 201 -46.24 28.07 26.11
CA ASP A 201 -45.45 28.42 27.33
C ASP A 201 -44.32 27.47 27.84
N GLU A 202 -43.12 27.92 28.24
CA GLU A 202 -42.60 29.24 28.70
C GLU A 202 -41.04 29.25 28.44
N ARG A 203 -40.12 30.16 28.85
CA ARG A 203 -40.07 31.27 29.83
C ARG A 203 -38.94 32.28 29.54
N SER A 204 -38.89 33.35 30.32
CA SER A 204 -37.70 34.11 30.78
C SER A 204 -36.62 34.60 29.79
N GLN A 205 -36.72 35.89 29.43
CA GLN A 205 -35.58 36.80 29.17
C GLN A 205 -34.83 37.16 30.50
N PRO A 206 -33.68 37.90 30.55
CA PRO A 206 -33.26 38.98 29.63
C PRO A 206 -31.74 39.22 29.31
N LYS A 207 -31.49 40.04 28.26
CA LYS A 207 -30.55 41.22 28.11
C LYS A 207 -29.16 41.23 28.82
N SER A 208 -28.05 41.84 28.35
CA SER A 208 -27.59 42.56 27.12
C SER A 208 -26.17 43.17 27.43
N PRO A 209 -25.54 44.10 26.67
CA PRO A 209 -25.33 44.29 25.22
C PRO A 209 -23.80 44.36 24.83
N SER A 210 -23.49 44.71 23.57
CA SER A 210 -22.14 44.90 22.98
C SER A 210 -21.41 46.21 23.40
N PRO A 211 -20.17 46.45 22.92
CA PRO A 211 -20.03 47.43 21.82
C PRO A 211 -18.99 47.11 20.72
N VAL A 212 -19.04 47.93 19.65
CA VAL A 212 -18.40 47.80 18.32
C VAL A 212 -17.13 48.64 18.19
N THR A 213 -16.19 48.24 17.31
CA THR A 213 -15.29 49.10 16.48
C THR A 213 -14.48 48.21 15.51
N ALA A 214 -13.98 48.62 14.35
CA ALA A 214 -14.43 49.54 13.27
C ALA A 214 -13.50 49.32 12.04
N PHE A 215 -13.93 49.69 10.83
CA PHE A 215 -13.15 49.53 9.58
C PHE A 215 -12.05 50.61 9.40
N VAL A 216 -11.06 50.34 8.51
CA VAL A 216 -10.70 51.17 7.31
C VAL A 216 -9.61 50.45 6.48
N GLU A 217 -9.42 50.86 5.22
CA GLU A 217 -8.88 50.05 4.12
C GLU A 217 -7.40 50.28 3.73
N ALA A 218 -6.89 49.28 2.99
CA ALA A 218 -5.87 49.27 1.91
C ALA A 218 -4.97 50.48 1.60
N ARG A 219 -3.70 50.17 1.24
CA ARG A 219 -3.05 50.76 0.05
C ARG A 219 -1.94 49.88 -0.54
N GLU A 220 -1.88 49.82 -1.87
CA GLU A 220 -0.78 49.22 -2.64
C GLU A 220 0.43 50.18 -2.81
N ARG A 221 1.62 49.63 -3.07
CA ARG A 221 2.63 50.31 -3.90
C ARG A 221 3.68 49.34 -4.47
N SER A 222 4.03 49.57 -5.73
CA SER A 222 5.10 48.89 -6.47
C SER A 222 6.26 49.87 -6.76
N GLU A 223 7.31 49.36 -7.43
CA GLU A 223 8.43 50.11 -8.04
C GLU A 223 9.48 50.72 -7.06
N SER A 224 10.77 50.82 -7.39
CA SER A 224 11.56 50.16 -8.45
C SER A 224 13.08 50.20 -8.14
N GLN A 225 13.86 49.54 -9.01
CA GLN A 225 15.32 49.45 -9.09
C GLN A 225 16.15 50.67 -8.64
N ASP A 226 17.36 50.42 -8.14
CA ASP A 226 18.57 50.93 -8.82
C ASP A 226 19.81 50.05 -8.59
N THR A 227 20.92 50.31 -9.30
CA THR A 227 22.07 49.41 -9.46
C THR A 227 23.42 50.07 -9.16
N VAL A 228 24.37 49.30 -8.58
CA VAL A 228 25.82 49.59 -8.65
C VAL A 228 26.59 48.28 -8.80
N ASN A 229 27.51 48.23 -9.77
CA ASN A 229 28.42 47.09 -9.99
C ASN A 229 29.75 47.27 -9.25
N SER A 230 30.37 46.16 -8.86
CA SER A 230 31.83 46.02 -8.87
C SER A 230 32.20 44.54 -9.03
N SER A 231 33.19 44.24 -9.87
CA SER A 231 33.46 42.90 -10.37
C SER A 231 34.92 42.48 -10.17
N THR A 232 35.15 41.20 -9.88
CA THR A 232 36.22 40.34 -10.42
C THR A 232 36.17 38.98 -9.71
N GLY A 233 36.34 37.88 -10.45
CA GLY A 233 36.20 36.53 -9.89
C GLY A 233 35.73 35.49 -10.91
N THR A 234 36.50 35.28 -11.98
CA THR A 234 36.19 34.31 -13.03
C THR A 234 36.34 32.86 -12.55
N GLY A 235 35.25 32.30 -12.02
CA GLY A 235 35.07 30.87 -11.79
C GLY A 235 33.78 30.41 -12.46
N GLY A 236 33.86 29.41 -13.34
CA GLY A 236 32.67 28.77 -13.93
C GLY A 236 31.85 28.02 -12.86
N PRO A 237 30.60 27.61 -13.18
CA PRO A 237 29.76 26.88 -12.23
C PRO A 237 30.44 25.56 -11.84
N GLN A 238 31.02 25.56 -10.63
CA GLN A 238 31.74 24.42 -10.08
C GLN A 238 30.73 23.35 -9.66
N LYS A 239 30.31 22.54 -10.65
CA LYS A 239 29.62 21.25 -10.45
C LYS A 239 30.29 20.54 -9.27
N SER A 240 29.55 20.24 -8.20
CA SER A 240 30.21 19.73 -7.01
C SER A 240 30.64 18.29 -7.28
N VAL A 241 31.83 17.90 -6.83
CA VAL A 241 32.34 16.52 -7.01
C VAL A 241 31.46 15.49 -6.27
N ARG A 242 30.49 15.95 -5.46
CA ARG A 242 29.45 15.12 -4.83
C ARG A 242 28.30 14.79 -5.76
N ASP A 243 27.98 15.67 -6.71
CA ASP A 243 26.80 15.51 -7.59
C ASP A 243 26.92 14.25 -8.46
N ASP A 244 28.14 13.88 -8.84
CA ASP A 244 28.44 12.72 -9.69
C ASP A 244 28.86 11.46 -8.89
N GLN A 245 28.79 11.47 -7.53
CA GLN A 245 29.15 10.30 -6.69
C GLN A 245 27.96 9.36 -6.44
N GLU A 246 28.06 8.09 -6.84
CA GLU A 246 26.99 7.08 -6.69
C GLU A 246 26.88 6.46 -5.28
N TYR A 247 27.92 6.61 -4.46
CA TYR A 247 28.01 6.08 -3.10
C TYR A 247 28.43 7.17 -2.12
N ILE A 248 27.93 7.09 -0.88
CA ILE A 248 28.48 7.85 0.25
C ILE A 248 29.12 6.92 1.27
N THR A 249 30.12 7.43 2.00
CA THR A 249 30.71 6.72 3.13
C THR A 249 29.87 6.98 4.38
N HIS A 250 29.05 6.01 4.79
CA HIS A 250 28.42 6.05 6.11
C HIS A 250 29.46 5.71 7.19
N ARG A 251 29.30 6.31 8.37
CA ARG A 251 30.09 6.04 9.57
C ARG A 251 29.15 5.86 10.75
N GLY A 252 29.32 4.78 11.49
CA GLY A 252 28.46 4.43 12.63
C GLY A 252 29.23 3.69 13.70
N GLU A 253 28.51 3.24 14.72
CA GLU A 253 29.05 2.43 15.81
C GLU A 253 28.17 1.20 16.01
N TRP A 254 28.81 0.04 16.22
CA TRP A 254 28.14 -1.22 16.50
C TRP A 254 28.93 -2.00 17.56
N ASN A 255 28.27 -2.42 18.63
CA ASN A 255 28.87 -3.13 19.77
C ASN A 255 30.17 -2.46 20.30
N GLY A 256 30.16 -1.13 20.46
CA GLY A 256 31.31 -0.36 20.94
C GLY A 256 32.46 -0.20 19.94
N LYS A 257 32.26 -0.56 18.66
CA LYS A 257 33.25 -0.41 17.59
C LYS A 257 32.73 0.50 16.49
N HIS A 258 33.51 1.52 16.15
CA HIS A 258 33.22 2.32 14.96
C HIS A 258 33.42 1.49 13.69
N PHE A 259 32.53 1.67 12.72
CA PHE A 259 32.62 1.09 11.39
C PHE A 259 32.39 2.17 10.34
N SER A 260 32.84 1.90 9.11
CA SER A 260 32.64 2.77 7.96
C SER A 260 32.34 1.89 6.75
N ILE A 261 31.33 2.25 5.96
CA ILE A 261 30.81 1.39 4.89
C ILE A 261 30.30 2.23 3.71
N PRO A 262 30.54 1.84 2.44
CA PRO A 262 29.93 2.49 1.30
C PRO A 262 28.43 2.15 1.24
N VAL A 263 27.61 3.17 1.05
CA VAL A 263 26.14 3.06 0.90
C VAL A 263 25.75 3.69 -0.43
N TRP A 264 25.02 2.95 -1.25
CA TRP A 264 24.61 3.39 -2.58
C TRP A 264 23.47 4.40 -2.49
N ILE A 265 23.58 5.48 -3.26
CA ILE A 265 22.66 6.62 -3.25
C ILE A 265 22.07 6.93 -4.64
N GLY A 266 22.22 6.03 -5.61
CA GLY A 266 21.70 6.17 -6.97
C GLY A 266 22.71 6.74 -7.96
N GLU A 267 22.73 6.17 -9.16
CA GLU A 267 23.53 6.60 -10.31
C GLU A 267 23.13 8.00 -10.81
N VAL A 268 23.99 8.64 -11.62
CA VAL A 268 23.68 9.94 -12.27
C VAL A 268 24.13 9.92 -13.74
N PRO A 269 23.24 10.18 -14.72
CA PRO A 269 21.81 10.44 -14.58
C PRO A 269 21.00 9.16 -14.36
N ASN A 270 19.92 9.24 -13.57
CA ASN A 270 18.96 8.14 -13.40
C ASN A 270 17.54 8.58 -13.80
N THR A 271 16.84 7.78 -14.59
CA THR A 271 15.49 8.09 -15.08
C THR A 271 14.41 7.93 -14.01
N ASN A 272 14.59 6.98 -13.09
CA ASN A 272 13.65 6.65 -12.03
C ASN A 272 13.48 7.81 -11.05
N GLN A 273 12.28 8.37 -10.98
CA GLN A 273 11.96 9.52 -10.12
C GLN A 273 12.13 9.21 -8.63
N VAL A 274 11.92 7.96 -8.20
CA VAL A 274 12.01 7.57 -6.80
C VAL A 274 13.48 7.39 -6.38
N ILE A 275 14.32 6.83 -7.25
CA ILE A 275 15.77 6.74 -7.01
C ILE A 275 16.39 8.15 -6.96
N ARG A 276 15.95 9.07 -7.84
CA ARG A 276 16.35 10.49 -7.77
C ARG A 276 15.90 11.16 -6.48
N GLU A 277 14.69 10.91 -6.01
CA GLU A 277 14.21 11.46 -4.73
C GLU A 277 14.94 10.85 -3.53
N TYR A 278 15.25 9.55 -3.55
CA TYR A 278 16.10 8.89 -2.56
C TYR A 278 17.50 9.53 -2.51
N ARG A 279 18.15 9.73 -3.67
CA ARG A 279 19.42 10.47 -3.77
C ARG A 279 19.34 11.85 -3.11
N ARG A 280 18.29 12.61 -3.45
CA ARG A 280 18.02 13.95 -2.93
C ARG A 280 17.80 13.97 -1.40
N LEU A 281 17.09 12.99 -0.85
CA LEU A 281 16.88 12.85 0.59
C LEU A 281 18.19 12.54 1.34
N VAL A 282 19.05 11.68 0.78
CA VAL A 282 20.35 11.33 1.38
C VAL A 282 21.37 12.46 1.26
N VAL A 283 21.46 13.14 0.10
CA VAL A 283 22.48 14.18 -0.15
C VAL A 283 22.09 15.53 0.46
N ASP A 284 20.90 16.05 0.15
CA ASP A 284 20.49 17.40 0.53
C ASP A 284 19.98 17.45 1.97
N GLN A 285 19.10 16.49 2.32
CA GLN A 285 18.42 16.44 3.61
C GLN A 285 19.14 15.55 4.63
N ARG A 286 20.22 14.87 4.23
CA ARG A 286 21.07 13.99 5.08
C ARG A 286 20.32 12.85 5.76
N LEU A 287 19.14 12.50 5.25
CA LEU A 287 18.29 11.45 5.82
C LEU A 287 18.94 10.09 5.55
N THR A 288 19.54 9.51 6.57
CA THR A 288 20.45 8.36 6.49
C THR A 288 20.00 7.23 7.43
N GLU A 289 18.69 6.97 7.45
CA GLU A 289 18.04 6.06 8.41
C GLU A 289 17.84 4.64 7.83
N GLY A 290 17.90 3.62 8.71
CA GLY A 290 17.65 2.23 8.34
C GLY A 290 18.69 1.63 7.41
N LEU A 291 19.98 1.78 7.72
CA LEU A 291 21.08 1.15 6.99
C LEU A 291 20.91 -0.38 6.94
N GLY A 292 20.95 -0.97 5.75
CA GLY A 292 20.95 -2.42 5.56
C GLY A 292 21.37 -2.83 4.14
N PRO A 293 21.51 -4.14 3.85
CA PRO A 293 21.87 -4.65 2.54
C PRO A 293 20.70 -4.54 1.55
N ALA A 294 21.00 -4.33 0.26
CA ALA A 294 19.99 -4.25 -0.79
C ALA A 294 19.09 -5.50 -0.82
N THR A 295 17.77 -5.29 -0.72
CA THR A 295 16.82 -6.42 -0.80
C THR A 295 16.67 -6.91 -2.25
N PRO A 296 16.28 -8.17 -2.50
CA PRO A 296 16.05 -8.67 -3.86
C PRO A 296 15.07 -7.83 -4.70
N ALA A 297 14.10 -7.18 -4.05
CA ALA A 297 13.14 -6.28 -4.72
C ALA A 297 13.76 -4.94 -5.15
N GLN A 298 14.80 -4.48 -4.43
CA GLN A 298 15.62 -3.30 -4.78
C GLN A 298 16.66 -3.65 -5.86
N VAL A 299 17.27 -4.84 -5.78
CA VAL A 299 18.20 -5.33 -6.81
C VAL A 299 17.48 -5.49 -8.16
N ALA A 300 16.23 -5.95 -8.15
CA ALA A 300 15.39 -6.05 -9.35
C ALA A 300 15.06 -4.70 -10.04
N VAL A 301 15.31 -3.56 -9.40
CA VAL A 301 15.13 -2.21 -9.98
C VAL A 301 16.45 -1.46 -10.19
N GLY A 302 17.59 -2.16 -10.14
CA GLY A 302 18.92 -1.60 -10.47
C GLY A 302 19.79 -1.21 -9.28
N VAL A 303 19.44 -1.58 -8.04
CA VAL A 303 20.39 -1.45 -6.91
C VAL A 303 21.47 -2.55 -7.02
N PRO A 304 22.77 -2.25 -6.87
CA PRO A 304 23.81 -3.29 -6.98
C PRO A 304 23.63 -4.41 -5.91
N PRO A 305 23.84 -5.70 -6.26
CA PRO A 305 23.50 -6.82 -5.38
C PRO A 305 24.12 -6.80 -3.98
N ASP A 306 25.38 -6.36 -3.87
CA ASP A 306 26.15 -6.33 -2.62
C ASP A 306 26.17 -4.93 -1.97
N ALA A 307 25.38 -3.98 -2.48
CA ALA A 307 25.33 -2.63 -1.93
C ALA A 307 24.53 -2.54 -0.62
N TYR A 308 24.91 -1.58 0.21
CA TYR A 308 24.08 -1.12 1.32
C TYR A 308 23.20 0.05 0.88
N VAL A 309 22.03 0.19 1.49
CA VAL A 309 21.04 1.26 1.27
C VAL A 309 20.43 1.73 2.59
N PHE A 310 19.85 2.92 2.59
CA PHE A 310 19.07 3.45 3.71
C PHE A 310 17.59 3.10 3.51
N HIS A 311 17.13 1.96 4.03
CA HIS A 311 15.77 1.43 3.79
C HIS A 311 14.66 2.37 4.25
N VAL A 312 14.88 3.14 5.34
CA VAL A 312 13.88 4.13 5.80
C VAL A 312 13.83 5.29 4.82
N THR A 313 14.97 5.84 4.40
CA THR A 313 15.03 6.90 3.38
C THR A 313 14.47 6.43 2.03
N TRP A 314 14.68 5.16 1.67
CA TRP A 314 14.11 4.52 0.49
C TRP A 314 12.58 4.47 0.54
N CYS A 315 12.02 4.04 1.68
CA CYS A 315 10.57 4.07 1.92
C CYS A 315 10.00 5.50 1.98
N VAL A 316 10.78 6.49 2.42
CA VAL A 316 10.36 7.89 2.40
C VAL A 316 10.20 8.40 0.96
N ALA A 317 11.13 8.04 0.07
CA ALA A 317 11.11 8.46 -1.35
C ALA A 317 9.87 7.96 -2.13
N THR A 318 9.24 6.86 -1.71
CA THR A 318 8.07 6.28 -2.40
C THR A 318 6.79 7.10 -2.20
N MET A 319 6.80 8.08 -1.29
CA MET A 319 5.62 8.88 -0.97
C MET A 319 5.52 10.12 -1.88
N PRO A 320 4.31 10.50 -2.35
CA PRO A 320 4.06 11.82 -2.92
C PRO A 320 4.40 12.94 -1.92
N LYS A 321 5.01 14.03 -2.40
CA LYS A 321 5.36 15.21 -1.56
C LYS A 321 4.14 15.99 -1.07
N GLN A 322 3.02 15.83 -1.78
CA GLN A 322 1.72 16.40 -1.48
C GLN A 322 0.68 15.32 -1.80
N LEU A 323 -0.39 15.25 -1.01
CA LEU A 323 -1.60 14.51 -1.35
C LEU A 323 -2.69 15.55 -1.62
N VAL A 324 -3.31 15.48 -2.79
CA VAL A 324 -4.41 16.35 -3.18
C VAL A 324 -5.66 15.46 -3.27
N SER A 325 -6.81 15.91 -2.74
CA SER A 325 -8.04 15.14 -2.87
C SER A 325 -8.40 14.97 -4.34
N PRO A 326 -8.70 13.74 -4.83
CA PRO A 326 -9.14 13.54 -6.20
C PRO A 326 -10.50 14.21 -6.49
N PRO A 327 -10.80 14.50 -7.77
CA PRO A 327 -12.12 15.01 -8.18
C PRO A 327 -13.26 14.05 -7.83
N ILE A 328 -14.45 14.58 -7.55
CA ILE A 328 -15.63 13.80 -7.11
C ILE A 328 -16.06 12.79 -8.19
N GLU A 329 -15.86 13.13 -9.47
CA GLU A 329 -16.11 12.27 -10.63
C GLU A 329 -15.16 11.05 -10.64
N SER A 330 -13.92 11.24 -10.19
CA SER A 330 -12.92 10.17 -10.09
C SER A 330 -13.21 9.22 -8.92
N LEU A 331 -13.77 9.75 -7.83
CA LEU A 331 -14.18 8.97 -6.65
C LEU A 331 -15.49 8.21 -6.89
N SER A 332 -16.50 8.86 -7.46
CA SER A 332 -17.79 8.24 -7.80
C SER A 332 -17.70 7.20 -8.94
N GLY A 333 -16.67 7.29 -9.79
CA GLY A 333 -16.32 6.26 -10.77
C GLY A 333 -15.69 4.98 -10.19
N MET A 334 -15.40 4.91 -8.88
CA MET A 334 -14.75 3.74 -8.27
C MET A 334 -15.72 2.56 -8.13
N ARG A 335 -15.31 1.41 -8.69
CA ARG A 335 -16.12 0.19 -8.78
C ARG A 335 -16.01 -0.64 -7.50
N ASP A 336 -17.04 -1.42 -7.22
CA ASP A 336 -17.01 -2.45 -6.16
C ASP A 336 -16.06 -3.59 -6.58
N ALA A 337 -14.93 -3.70 -5.87
CA ALA A 337 -13.88 -4.66 -6.15
C ALA A 337 -14.31 -6.11 -5.88
N LEU A 338 -15.23 -6.34 -4.95
CA LEU A 338 -15.78 -7.67 -4.69
C LEU A 338 -16.73 -8.10 -5.83
N ASP A 339 -17.52 -7.18 -6.39
CA ASP A 339 -18.40 -7.49 -7.52
C ASP A 339 -17.64 -7.72 -8.83
N GLU A 340 -16.53 -7.02 -9.06
CA GLU A 340 -15.59 -7.37 -10.14
C GLU A 340 -15.06 -8.81 -9.97
N LEU A 341 -14.61 -9.16 -8.75
CA LEU A 341 -14.08 -10.50 -8.47
C LEU A 341 -15.15 -11.60 -8.54
N LYS A 342 -16.40 -11.34 -8.12
CA LYS A 342 -17.55 -12.24 -8.33
C LYS A 342 -17.76 -12.49 -9.83
N ARG A 343 -17.79 -11.43 -10.65
CA ARG A 343 -17.97 -11.53 -12.11
C ARG A 343 -16.83 -12.30 -12.78
N TYR A 344 -15.58 -12.02 -12.44
CA TYR A 344 -14.42 -12.81 -12.89
C TYR A 344 -14.53 -14.29 -12.48
N ARG A 345 -14.86 -14.56 -11.20
CA ARG A 345 -14.95 -15.93 -10.66
C ARG A 345 -16.05 -16.75 -11.34
N LEU A 346 -17.19 -16.14 -11.65
CA LEU A 346 -18.29 -16.76 -12.40
C LEU A 346 -17.91 -17.03 -13.87
N ALA A 347 -17.28 -16.08 -14.55
CA ALA A 347 -16.83 -16.24 -15.94
C ALA A 347 -15.68 -17.27 -16.10
N GLY A 348 -14.82 -17.43 -15.09
CA GLY A 348 -13.89 -18.57 -15.00
C GLY A 348 -14.62 -19.90 -14.79
N ARG A 349 -15.61 -19.92 -13.88
CA ARG A 349 -16.37 -21.14 -13.57
C ARG A 349 -17.17 -21.66 -14.78
N ALA A 350 -17.77 -20.78 -15.57
CA ALA A 350 -18.50 -21.14 -16.78
C ALA A 350 -17.61 -21.92 -17.75
N ARG A 351 -16.46 -21.32 -18.14
CA ARG A 351 -15.47 -21.90 -19.05
C ARG A 351 -14.88 -23.22 -18.54
N TYR A 352 -14.64 -23.35 -17.24
CA TYR A 352 -14.23 -24.62 -16.63
C TYR A 352 -15.33 -25.70 -16.71
N MET A 353 -16.60 -25.33 -16.51
CA MET A 353 -17.73 -26.25 -16.59
C MET A 353 -18.10 -26.61 -18.04
N GLU A 354 -17.78 -25.77 -19.02
CA GLU A 354 -17.81 -26.10 -20.45
C GLU A 354 -16.74 -27.13 -20.79
N LEU A 355 -15.47 -26.82 -20.55
CA LEU A 355 -14.35 -27.74 -20.79
C LEU A 355 -14.52 -29.10 -20.09
N LYS A 356 -15.13 -29.12 -18.90
CA LYS A 356 -15.45 -30.36 -18.16
C LYS A 356 -16.57 -31.21 -18.80
N ARG A 357 -17.47 -30.63 -19.61
CA ARG A 357 -18.46 -31.41 -20.40
C ARG A 357 -17.81 -32.02 -21.64
N ASP A 358 -16.90 -31.29 -22.26
CA ASP A 358 -16.20 -31.70 -23.48
C ASP A 358 -15.09 -32.73 -23.19
N THR A 359 -14.59 -32.76 -21.95
CA THR A 359 -13.63 -33.75 -21.47
C THR A 359 -14.27 -35.15 -21.34
N PRO A 360 -13.72 -36.21 -21.97
CA PRO A 360 -14.27 -37.56 -21.90
C PRO A 360 -14.38 -38.11 -20.47
N ALA A 361 -15.42 -38.92 -20.21
CA ALA A 361 -15.63 -39.53 -18.91
C ALA A 361 -14.44 -40.39 -18.46
N GLY A 362 -13.91 -40.10 -17.27
CA GLY A 362 -12.71 -40.74 -16.73
C GLY A 362 -11.40 -39.99 -17.01
N SER A 363 -11.39 -39.03 -17.94
CA SER A 363 -10.24 -38.15 -18.16
C SER A 363 -10.16 -37.04 -17.10
N VAL A 364 -8.94 -36.64 -16.76
CA VAL A 364 -8.68 -35.50 -15.87
C VAL A 364 -8.84 -34.20 -16.67
N VAL A 365 -9.67 -33.27 -16.17
CA VAL A 365 -9.82 -31.94 -16.78
C VAL A 365 -8.54 -31.13 -16.53
N PRO A 366 -7.88 -30.57 -17.55
CA PRO A 366 -6.68 -29.75 -17.36
C PRO A 366 -7.04 -28.41 -16.69
N LEU A 367 -6.17 -27.98 -15.78
CA LEU A 367 -6.33 -26.75 -15.00
C LEU A 367 -5.50 -25.59 -15.57
N GLY A 368 -5.74 -24.37 -15.08
CA GLY A 368 -5.10 -23.16 -15.61
C GLY A 368 -5.72 -22.70 -16.94
N GLU A 369 -4.91 -22.53 -17.97
CA GLU A 369 -5.37 -22.11 -19.30
C GLU A 369 -6.31 -23.12 -19.98
N PRO A 370 -7.32 -22.68 -20.74
CA PRO A 370 -7.66 -21.28 -21.05
C PRO A 370 -8.63 -20.62 -20.05
N HIS A 371 -9.12 -21.37 -19.05
CA HIS A 371 -10.24 -20.93 -18.19
C HIS A 371 -9.82 -20.10 -16.97
N PHE A 372 -8.59 -20.29 -16.48
CA PHE A 372 -8.01 -19.66 -15.28
C PHE A 372 -8.86 -19.81 -14.00
N PHE A 373 -9.65 -20.89 -13.90
CA PHE A 373 -10.45 -21.20 -12.72
C PHE A 373 -9.68 -22.10 -11.75
N TRP A 374 -9.05 -21.47 -10.77
CA TRP A 374 -8.46 -22.16 -9.61
C TRP A 374 -9.53 -22.91 -8.81
N THR A 375 -9.37 -24.21 -8.56
CA THR A 375 -10.40 -25.05 -7.90
C THR A 375 -10.38 -24.97 -6.37
N GLY A 376 -9.32 -24.38 -5.79
CA GLY A 376 -9.17 -24.17 -4.36
C GLY A 376 -10.27 -23.33 -3.68
N LYS A 377 -10.29 -23.39 -2.35
CA LYS A 377 -11.32 -22.76 -1.50
C LYS A 377 -11.05 -21.27 -1.37
N LEU A 378 -11.78 -20.49 -2.16
CA LEU A 378 -11.91 -19.04 -2.01
C LEU A 378 -12.98 -18.71 -0.97
N GLN A 379 -12.64 -17.90 0.04
CA GLN A 379 -13.55 -17.32 1.02
C GLN A 379 -13.51 -15.79 0.95
N VAL A 380 -14.62 -15.15 1.28
CA VAL A 380 -14.74 -13.69 1.38
C VAL A 380 -15.29 -13.35 2.77
N SER A 381 -14.77 -12.28 3.36
CA SER A 381 -15.26 -11.65 4.59
C SER A 381 -15.55 -10.19 4.28
N THR A 382 -16.70 -9.68 4.72
CA THR A 382 -17.04 -8.24 4.77
C THR A 382 -17.39 -7.80 6.19
N GLU A 383 -17.35 -8.72 7.15
CA GLU A 383 -17.27 -8.41 8.57
C GLU A 383 -15.93 -7.70 8.82
N GLY A 384 -15.99 -6.44 9.25
CA GLY A 384 -14.80 -5.68 9.66
C GLY A 384 -14.05 -6.36 10.82
N PRO A 385 -12.78 -6.01 11.05
CA PRO A 385 -11.94 -6.68 12.04
C PRO A 385 -12.58 -6.64 13.43
N ALA A 386 -13.02 -7.81 13.91
CA ALA A 386 -13.71 -7.95 15.19
C ALA A 386 -12.90 -7.28 16.31
N ALA A 387 -13.54 -6.33 17.00
CA ALA A 387 -12.86 -5.34 17.84
C ALA A 387 -11.80 -5.97 18.74
N GLN A 388 -10.55 -5.48 18.61
CA GLN A 388 -9.32 -6.07 19.13
C GLN A 388 -9.53 -6.78 20.47
N THR A 389 -9.63 -8.10 20.43
CA THR A 389 -9.82 -8.90 21.64
C THR A 389 -8.56 -8.73 22.47
N ARG A 390 -8.69 -8.13 23.65
CA ARG A 390 -7.56 -7.70 24.51
C ARG A 390 -6.49 -8.79 24.57
N PRO A 391 -5.19 -8.47 24.43
CA PRO A 391 -4.13 -9.46 24.52
C PRO A 391 -4.26 -10.21 25.84
N SER A 392 -4.52 -11.51 25.77
CA SER A 392 -4.73 -12.36 26.92
C SER A 392 -3.43 -12.46 27.71
N GLN A 393 -3.45 -11.98 28.96
CA GLN A 393 -2.29 -11.97 29.86
C GLN A 393 -1.93 -13.39 30.31
N TYR A 394 -1.28 -14.15 29.43
CA TYR A 394 -0.73 -15.48 29.73
C TYR A 394 0.74 -15.58 29.34
N TRP A 395 1.57 -14.85 30.08
CA TRP A 395 2.96 -15.21 30.33
C TRP A 395 3.20 -15.20 31.85
N ARG A 396 3.47 -16.38 32.39
CA ARG A 396 4.06 -16.67 33.70
C ARG A 396 4.94 -17.92 33.53
#